data_AF-I3R1X5-F1
#
_entry.id   AF-I3R1X5-F1
#
_cell.length_a   1.000
_cell.length_b   1.000
_cell.length_c   1.000
_cell.angle_alpha   90.00
_cell.angle_beta   90.00
_cell.angle_gamma   90.00
#
_symmetry.space_group_name_H-M   'P 1'
#
loop_
_entity.id
_entity.type
_entity.pdbx_description
1 polymer ?
#
loop_
_entity_poly.entity_id
_entity_poly.type
_entity_poly.pdbx_seq_one_letter_code
_entity_poly.pdbx_strand_id
1 'polypeptide(L)'
;MGRKNTDSGAKASNPNTDGGTGVTRTERPLGLPRWVAALLPLVLLGLIVGGFFAATPFASLDTRGEPLPDVTVTHTTLPNDETVVVHVTNNGPDAVTISQVLVGEAYWSFDVQGTDGDNTLAPRESAQVVIPYHWNPGWDLEVALLLSDGSTVHHTIVAPSESPGLTTDLLLTMAVVGLFVGVIPVALGMLWFPFLQSMSDRWLHAILAFSAGILAFLAIDAGFEAFELGEQVPGAFEGTALVALGIIGALLAVQSVSAWRKERADAGDSRAQSGLWVAYLVALGIGLHNLAEGLAIGSSFALGRVSLGAFLVIGFMLHNVTEGPAVVAPIARGERPHIAHFLALGVLAGAPVIVGGWLGSLAFSPTLGAFFLAVGVGAILQVIWELRGMIRRSGRVSSALNLVTFLVGLVVMYVTDLFVAL
;
A
#
# COMPACT_ATOMS: atom_id res chain seq x y z
N MET A 1 -23.24 76.44 45.61
CA MET A 1 -23.77 75.38 44.73
C MET A 1 -22.56 74.69 44.09
N GLY A 2 -22.40 73.38 44.27
CA GLY A 2 -21.41 72.58 43.53
C GLY A 2 -20.12 72.20 44.27
N ARG A 3 -20.16 71.08 45.00
CA ARG A 3 -18.99 70.25 45.32
C ARG A 3 -19.40 68.80 45.00
N LYS A 4 -18.68 68.14 44.09
CA LYS A 4 -18.44 66.69 44.10
C LYS A 4 -17.42 66.31 43.04
N ASN A 5 -16.34 65.70 43.50
CA ASN A 5 -15.31 65.01 42.74
C ASN A 5 -15.18 63.63 43.41
N THR A 6 -15.39 62.57 42.64
CA THR A 6 -15.20 61.12 42.92
C THR A 6 -15.44 60.43 41.57
N ASP A 7 -14.79 59.39 41.10
CA ASP A 7 -13.60 58.61 41.46
C ASP A 7 -13.40 57.61 40.30
N SER A 8 -12.16 57.11 40.13
CA SER A 8 -11.79 55.76 39.66
C SER A 8 -12.27 55.19 38.29
N GLY A 9 -11.31 54.69 37.49
CA GLY A 9 -11.57 53.61 36.53
C GLY A 9 -10.43 53.27 35.55
N ALA A 10 -9.39 52.57 35.98
CA ALA A 10 -8.44 51.89 35.10
C ALA A 10 -8.95 50.47 34.72
N LYS A 11 -8.80 50.08 33.45
CA LYS A 11 -8.78 48.70 32.87
C LYS A 11 -8.92 48.84 31.33
N ALA A 12 -8.30 48.10 30.42
CA ALA A 12 -7.24 47.09 30.43
C ALA A 12 -6.80 46.99 28.95
N SER A 13 -5.51 46.86 28.67
CA SER A 13 -4.97 46.60 27.34
C SER A 13 -5.29 45.16 26.92
N ASN A 14 -5.96 44.97 25.79
CA ASN A 14 -6.23 43.66 25.21
C ASN A 14 -5.21 43.35 24.09
N PRO A 15 -4.37 42.31 24.19
CA PRO A 15 -3.47 41.91 23.13
C PRO A 15 -4.10 40.76 22.34
N ASN A 16 -4.82 41.10 21.27
CA ASN A 16 -5.16 40.17 20.20
C ASN A 16 -5.16 40.97 18.91
N THR A 17 -3.98 41.14 18.32
CA THR A 17 -3.81 41.59 16.95
C THR A 17 -3.10 40.48 16.21
N ASP A 18 -3.86 39.49 15.75
CA ASP A 18 -3.50 38.83 14.50
C ASP A 18 -3.49 39.94 13.44
N GLY A 19 -2.41 40.03 12.66
CA GLY A 19 -2.21 41.05 11.63
C GLY A 19 -3.16 40.90 10.44
N GLY A 20 -4.46 40.70 10.69
CA GLY A 20 -5.49 40.71 9.68
C GLY A 20 -5.60 42.12 9.12
N THR A 21 -5.06 42.31 7.92
CA THR A 21 -5.59 43.35 7.03
C THR A 21 -7.10 43.21 7.08
N GLY A 22 -7.80 44.25 7.55
CA GLY A 22 -9.25 44.29 7.53
C GLY A 22 -9.70 44.08 6.09
N VAL A 23 -10.03 42.85 5.73
CA VAL A 23 -10.67 42.54 4.46
C VAL A 23 -12.05 43.14 4.62
N THR A 24 -12.22 44.37 4.13
CA THR A 24 -13.52 44.89 3.77
C THR A 24 -14.11 43.84 2.86
N ARG A 25 -15.03 43.07 3.42
CA ARG A 25 -15.70 41.98 2.75
C ARG A 25 -16.58 42.63 1.69
N THR A 26 -15.99 42.85 0.53
CA THR A 26 -16.67 43.33 -0.67
C THR A 26 -17.93 42.50 -0.84
N GLU A 27 -19.05 43.21 -1.03
CA GLU A 27 -20.35 42.63 -1.27
C GLU A 27 -20.22 41.46 -2.25
N ARG A 28 -20.82 40.33 -1.90
CA ARG A 28 -20.69 39.11 -2.70
C ARG A 28 -21.22 39.43 -4.11
N PRO A 29 -20.49 39.11 -5.18
CA PRO A 29 -20.84 39.53 -6.55
C PRO A 29 -22.22 39.06 -7.01
N LEU A 30 -22.82 38.08 -6.32
CA LEU A 30 -24.13 37.51 -6.66
C LEU A 30 -25.16 37.57 -5.51
N GLY A 31 -24.84 38.19 -4.36
CA GLY A 31 -25.78 38.28 -3.22
C GLY A 31 -26.22 36.94 -2.58
N LEU A 32 -25.74 35.80 -3.07
CA LEU A 32 -26.19 34.48 -2.65
C LEU A 32 -25.72 34.11 -1.22
N PRO A 33 -26.54 33.36 -0.45
CA PRO A 33 -26.09 32.69 0.78
C PRO A 33 -24.87 31.81 0.51
N ARG A 34 -23.94 31.69 1.48
CA ARG A 34 -22.66 30.96 1.30
C ARG A 34 -22.86 29.51 0.84
N TRP A 35 -23.88 28.85 1.39
CA TRP A 35 -24.19 27.46 1.05
C TRP A 35 -24.73 27.34 -0.38
N VAL A 36 -25.52 28.32 -0.86
CA VAL A 36 -26.01 28.35 -2.26
C VAL A 36 -24.85 28.57 -3.21
N ALA A 37 -23.94 29.52 -2.90
CA ALA A 37 -22.76 29.74 -3.73
C ALA A 37 -21.81 28.54 -3.76
N ALA A 38 -21.74 27.75 -2.68
CA ALA A 38 -20.96 26.51 -2.63
C ALA A 38 -21.62 25.35 -3.39
N LEU A 39 -22.96 25.25 -3.38
CA LEU A 39 -23.71 24.24 -4.12
C LEU A 39 -23.87 24.59 -5.60
N LEU A 40 -23.85 25.88 -5.97
CA LEU A 40 -24.10 26.33 -7.33
C LEU A 40 -23.17 25.67 -8.38
N PRO A 41 -21.84 25.53 -8.18
CA PRO A 41 -20.99 24.79 -9.10
C PRO A 41 -21.38 23.31 -9.24
N LEU A 42 -21.79 22.66 -8.15
CA LEU A 42 -22.21 21.25 -8.18
C LEU A 42 -23.54 21.07 -8.91
N VAL A 43 -24.48 21.99 -8.70
CA VAL A 43 -25.77 22.00 -9.41
C VAL A 43 -25.55 22.28 -10.89
N LEU A 44 -24.72 23.28 -11.24
CA LEU A 44 -24.37 23.57 -12.63
C LEU A 44 -23.64 22.40 -13.30
N LEU A 45 -22.72 21.75 -12.59
CA LEU A 45 -22.07 20.53 -13.08
C LEU A 45 -23.11 19.42 -13.32
N GLY A 46 -24.03 19.19 -12.37
CA GLY A 46 -25.11 18.23 -12.53
C GLY A 46 -26.02 18.54 -13.71
N LEU A 47 -26.34 19.81 -13.96
CA LEU A 47 -27.11 20.26 -15.12
C LEU A 47 -26.35 20.08 -16.43
N ILE A 48 -25.05 20.40 -16.46
CA ILE A 48 -24.19 20.21 -17.64
C ILE A 48 -24.06 18.72 -17.95
N VAL A 49 -23.76 17.88 -16.95
CA VAL A 49 -23.65 16.43 -17.10
C VAL A 49 -24.99 15.83 -17.53
N GLY A 50 -26.10 16.20 -16.88
CA GLY A 50 -27.43 15.74 -17.24
C GLY A 50 -27.84 16.17 -18.65
N GLY A 51 -27.56 17.42 -19.02
CA GLY A 51 -27.77 17.92 -20.38
C GLY A 51 -26.89 17.21 -21.41
N PHE A 52 -25.65 16.88 -21.06
CA PHE A 52 -24.73 16.12 -21.90
C PHE A 52 -25.25 14.71 -22.17
N PHE A 53 -25.68 13.98 -21.14
CA PHE A 53 -26.29 12.65 -21.31
C PHE A 53 -27.61 12.72 -22.09
N ALA A 54 -28.44 13.74 -21.85
CA ALA A 54 -29.72 13.90 -22.56
C ALA A 54 -29.56 14.28 -24.04
N ALA A 55 -28.51 15.04 -24.39
CA ALA A 55 -28.24 15.46 -25.76
C ALA A 55 -27.56 14.36 -26.61
N THR A 56 -27.08 13.27 -25.98
CA THR A 56 -26.39 12.15 -26.64
C THR A 56 -25.42 12.62 -27.75
N PRO A 57 -24.47 13.54 -27.44
CA PRO A 57 -23.69 14.24 -28.46
C PRO A 57 -22.84 13.31 -29.34
N PHE A 58 -22.61 12.09 -28.87
CA PHE A 58 -21.83 11.05 -29.55
C PHE A 58 -22.66 9.98 -30.24
N ALA A 59 -24.00 10.07 -30.29
CA ALA A 59 -24.84 9.09 -30.99
C ALA A 59 -24.46 8.94 -32.48
N SER A 60 -23.90 9.98 -33.09
CA SER A 60 -23.38 9.93 -34.47
C SER A 60 -22.04 9.20 -34.61
N LEU A 61 -21.36 8.91 -33.51
CA LEU A 61 -20.06 8.23 -33.44
C LEU A 61 -20.18 6.74 -33.06
N ASP A 62 -21.31 6.32 -32.49
CA ASP A 62 -21.60 4.93 -32.08
C ASP A 62 -21.58 3.92 -33.26
N THR A 63 -21.47 4.40 -34.50
CA THR A 63 -21.37 3.56 -35.71
C THR A 63 -19.95 3.12 -36.06
N ARG A 64 -18.92 3.46 -35.26
CA ARG A 64 -17.50 3.26 -35.62
C ARG A 64 -16.81 2.02 -35.01
N GLY A 65 -17.55 1.17 -34.33
CA GLY A 65 -17.09 -0.13 -33.84
C GLY A 65 -17.76 -0.51 -32.53
N GLU A 66 -18.16 -1.77 -32.39
CA GLU A 66 -18.58 -2.30 -31.10
C GLU A 66 -17.36 -2.37 -30.17
N PRO A 67 -17.51 -2.02 -28.88
CA PRO A 67 -16.45 -2.20 -27.90
C PRO A 67 -15.97 -3.65 -27.93
N LEU A 68 -14.64 -3.85 -27.89
CA LEU A 68 -14.10 -5.19 -27.71
C LEU A 68 -14.55 -5.70 -26.33
N PRO A 69 -14.95 -6.97 -26.22
CA PRO A 69 -15.26 -7.55 -24.92
C PRO A 69 -14.00 -7.55 -24.05
N ASP A 70 -14.19 -7.19 -22.79
CA ASP A 70 -13.15 -7.18 -21.78
C ASP A 70 -13.59 -8.08 -20.63
N VAL A 71 -13.13 -9.33 -20.68
CA VAL A 71 -13.31 -10.30 -19.61
C VAL A 71 -11.94 -10.61 -19.02
N THR A 72 -11.80 -10.36 -17.73
CA THR A 72 -10.58 -10.68 -16.98
C THR A 72 -10.81 -11.89 -16.11
N VAL A 73 -9.87 -12.84 -16.16
CA VAL A 73 -9.77 -13.89 -15.14
C VAL A 73 -9.10 -13.31 -13.90
N THR A 74 -9.85 -13.25 -12.79
CA THR A 74 -9.40 -12.63 -11.55
C THR A 74 -8.52 -13.55 -10.71
N HIS A 75 -8.92 -14.82 -10.61
CA HIS A 75 -8.18 -15.90 -9.95
C HIS A 75 -8.76 -17.25 -10.35
N THR A 76 -8.03 -18.32 -10.03
CA THR A 76 -8.46 -19.70 -10.24
C THR A 76 -8.47 -20.43 -8.92
N THR A 77 -9.49 -21.25 -8.67
CA THR A 77 -9.57 -22.14 -7.50
C THR A 77 -9.67 -23.59 -7.96
N LEU A 78 -8.93 -24.46 -7.27
CA LEU A 78 -8.87 -25.90 -7.54
C LEU A 78 -9.44 -26.64 -6.32
N PRO A 79 -10.78 -26.79 -6.21
CA PRO A 79 -11.40 -27.34 -5.01
C PRO A 79 -11.09 -28.82 -4.76
N ASN A 80 -10.73 -29.56 -5.81
CA ASN A 80 -10.27 -30.95 -5.80
C ASN A 80 -9.49 -31.23 -7.10
N ASP A 81 -8.95 -32.42 -7.25
CA ASP A 81 -8.17 -32.89 -8.41
C ASP A 81 -8.99 -33.04 -9.71
N GLU A 82 -10.32 -33.01 -9.63
CA GLU A 82 -11.26 -33.23 -10.74
C GLU A 82 -11.99 -31.95 -11.19
N THR A 83 -11.67 -30.79 -10.63
CA THR A 83 -12.40 -29.54 -10.91
C THR A 83 -11.47 -28.34 -10.93
N VAL A 84 -11.61 -27.54 -11.99
CA VAL A 84 -10.97 -26.23 -12.15
C VAL A 84 -12.06 -25.18 -12.17
N VAL A 85 -11.94 -24.15 -11.32
CA VAL A 85 -12.90 -23.04 -11.28
C VAL A 85 -12.18 -21.74 -11.62
N VAL A 86 -12.59 -21.10 -12.70
CA VAL A 86 -12.03 -19.84 -13.19
C VAL A 86 -12.99 -18.71 -12.83
N HIS A 87 -12.53 -17.75 -12.02
CA HIS A 87 -13.33 -16.62 -11.59
C HIS A 87 -13.15 -15.45 -12.56
N VAL A 88 -14.22 -15.03 -13.20
CA VAL A 88 -14.19 -14.04 -14.28
C VAL A 88 -14.99 -12.80 -13.92
N THR A 89 -14.57 -11.65 -14.43
CA THR A 89 -15.30 -10.38 -14.33
C THR A 89 -15.40 -9.74 -15.72
N ASN A 90 -16.59 -9.30 -16.08
CA ASN A 90 -16.81 -8.49 -17.28
C ASN A 90 -16.51 -7.01 -16.97
N ASN A 91 -15.38 -6.49 -17.46
CA ASN A 91 -15.04 -5.07 -17.33
C ASN A 91 -15.58 -4.21 -18.49
N GLY A 92 -16.09 -4.86 -19.54
CA GLY A 92 -16.60 -4.21 -20.72
C GLY A 92 -17.90 -3.43 -20.47
N PRO A 93 -18.26 -2.50 -21.37
CA PRO A 93 -19.50 -1.73 -21.29
C PRO A 93 -20.74 -2.56 -21.68
N ASP A 94 -20.56 -3.65 -22.42
CA ASP A 94 -21.61 -4.51 -22.95
C ASP A 94 -21.63 -5.87 -22.25
N ALA A 95 -22.77 -6.56 -22.33
CA ALA A 95 -22.90 -7.91 -21.80
C ALA A 95 -22.11 -8.92 -22.66
N VAL A 96 -21.49 -9.91 -22.02
CA VAL A 96 -20.65 -10.90 -22.69
C VAL A 96 -21.12 -12.31 -22.35
N THR A 97 -21.22 -13.18 -23.34
CA THR A 97 -21.66 -14.57 -23.15
C THR A 97 -20.49 -15.53 -23.38
N ILE A 98 -20.19 -16.35 -22.38
CA ILE A 98 -19.17 -17.40 -22.50
C ILE A 98 -19.79 -18.57 -23.27
N SER A 99 -19.27 -18.78 -24.48
CA SER A 99 -19.83 -19.75 -25.43
C SER A 99 -19.16 -21.11 -25.35
N GLN A 100 -17.83 -21.16 -25.17
CA GLN A 100 -17.06 -22.39 -25.03
C GLN A 100 -15.89 -22.21 -24.06
N VAL A 101 -15.40 -23.31 -23.50
CA VAL A 101 -14.17 -23.37 -22.71
C VAL A 101 -13.25 -24.40 -23.34
N LEU A 102 -11.96 -24.05 -23.47
CA LEU A 102 -10.91 -24.94 -23.91
C LEU A 102 -9.94 -25.19 -22.77
N VAL A 103 -9.48 -26.43 -22.63
CA VAL A 103 -8.41 -26.84 -21.72
C VAL A 103 -7.35 -27.57 -22.54
N GLY A 104 -6.13 -27.02 -22.60
CA GLY A 104 -5.05 -27.57 -23.44
C GLY A 104 -5.44 -27.70 -24.91
N GLU A 105 -6.06 -26.64 -25.47
CA GLU A 105 -6.60 -26.57 -26.84
C GLU A 105 -7.80 -27.49 -27.17
N ALA A 106 -8.28 -28.29 -26.22
CA ALA A 106 -9.46 -29.15 -26.41
C ALA A 106 -10.73 -28.51 -25.82
N TYR A 107 -11.85 -28.58 -26.57
CA TYR A 107 -13.16 -28.16 -26.05
C TYR A 107 -13.59 -29.04 -24.87
N TRP A 108 -14.07 -28.40 -23.81
CA TRP A 108 -14.48 -29.09 -22.59
C TRP A 108 -15.87 -28.64 -22.11
N SER A 109 -16.51 -29.49 -21.30
CA SER A 109 -17.75 -29.11 -20.62
C SER A 109 -17.47 -28.05 -19.55
N PHE A 110 -18.44 -27.19 -19.28
CA PHE A 110 -18.35 -26.17 -18.26
C PHE A 110 -19.74 -25.79 -17.75
N ASP A 111 -19.78 -25.14 -16.60
CA ASP A 111 -20.96 -24.55 -15.97
C ASP A 111 -20.62 -23.15 -15.49
N VAL A 112 -21.45 -22.14 -15.78
CA VAL A 112 -21.22 -20.76 -15.35
C VAL A 112 -22.13 -20.42 -14.17
N GLN A 113 -21.56 -20.45 -12.98
CA GLN A 113 -22.26 -20.16 -11.74
C GLN A 113 -22.22 -18.66 -11.42
N GLY A 114 -23.28 -18.15 -10.81
CA GLY A 114 -23.42 -16.72 -10.50
C GLY A 114 -24.03 -15.88 -11.62
N THR A 115 -24.60 -16.52 -12.65
CA THR A 115 -25.44 -15.88 -13.69
C THR A 115 -26.87 -16.43 -13.61
N ASP A 116 -27.81 -15.83 -14.34
CA ASP A 116 -29.21 -16.32 -14.45
C ASP A 116 -29.35 -17.61 -15.31
N GLY A 117 -28.23 -18.33 -15.53
CA GLY A 117 -28.19 -19.63 -16.22
C GLY A 117 -28.01 -19.53 -17.74
N ASP A 118 -27.74 -18.34 -18.28
CA ASP A 118 -27.54 -18.09 -19.70
C ASP A 118 -26.05 -17.90 -20.08
N ASN A 119 -25.14 -18.11 -19.13
CA ASN A 119 -23.70 -17.89 -19.28
C ASN A 119 -23.32 -16.45 -19.67
N THR A 120 -24.23 -15.49 -19.48
CA THR A 120 -24.01 -14.09 -19.80
C THR A 120 -23.64 -13.31 -18.56
N LEU A 121 -22.60 -12.49 -18.66
CA LEU A 121 -22.19 -11.55 -17.63
C LEU A 121 -22.56 -10.14 -18.06
N ALA A 122 -23.40 -9.48 -17.27
CA ALA A 122 -23.66 -8.05 -17.40
C ALA A 122 -22.38 -7.22 -17.13
N PRO A 123 -22.33 -5.96 -17.55
CA PRO A 123 -21.21 -5.07 -17.24
C PRO A 123 -20.94 -5.01 -15.72
N ARG A 124 -19.68 -5.24 -15.34
CA ARG A 124 -19.18 -5.33 -13.95
C ARG A 124 -19.67 -6.54 -13.14
N GLU A 125 -20.34 -7.49 -13.79
CA GLU A 125 -20.71 -8.75 -13.15
C GLU A 125 -19.52 -9.70 -13.06
N SER A 126 -19.51 -10.53 -12.02
CA SER A 126 -18.51 -11.58 -11.83
C SER A 126 -19.20 -12.94 -11.71
N ALA A 127 -18.60 -13.95 -12.34
CA ALA A 127 -19.13 -15.31 -12.36
C ALA A 127 -18.01 -16.35 -12.18
N GLN A 128 -18.39 -17.58 -11.90
CA GLN A 128 -17.48 -18.72 -11.74
C GLN A 128 -17.68 -19.69 -12.89
N VAL A 129 -16.66 -19.90 -13.71
CA VAL A 129 -16.65 -20.91 -14.77
C VAL A 129 -16.09 -22.20 -14.18
N VAL A 130 -16.96 -23.16 -13.92
CA VAL A 130 -16.64 -24.45 -13.33
C VAL A 130 -16.40 -25.48 -14.43
N ILE A 131 -15.22 -26.09 -14.43
CA ILE A 131 -14.73 -27.01 -15.47
C ILE A 131 -14.42 -28.36 -14.79
N PRO A 132 -15.17 -29.43 -15.07
CA PRO A 132 -14.91 -30.76 -14.52
C PRO A 132 -13.73 -31.41 -15.25
N TYR A 133 -12.52 -31.04 -14.86
CA TYR A 133 -11.27 -31.46 -15.50
C TYR A 133 -10.28 -31.99 -14.47
N HIS A 134 -9.71 -33.18 -14.74
CA HIS A 134 -8.66 -33.78 -13.93
C HIS A 134 -7.31 -33.08 -14.18
N TRP A 135 -6.80 -32.34 -13.21
CA TRP A 135 -5.53 -31.62 -13.34
C TRP A 135 -4.39 -32.34 -12.61
N ASN A 136 -3.17 -32.18 -13.12
CA ASN A 136 -1.98 -32.80 -12.55
C ASN A 136 -1.15 -31.76 -11.78
N PRO A 137 -0.74 -32.04 -10.52
CA PRO A 137 0.11 -31.13 -9.78
C PRO A 137 1.43 -30.82 -10.49
N GLY A 138 1.77 -29.54 -10.56
CA GLY A 138 3.00 -29.04 -11.16
C GLY A 138 3.03 -29.00 -12.69
N TRP A 139 1.93 -29.33 -13.38
CA TRP A 139 1.83 -29.25 -14.84
C TRP A 139 1.03 -28.03 -15.23
N ASP A 140 1.65 -27.11 -15.98
CA ASP A 140 0.98 -25.91 -16.48
C ASP A 140 -0.32 -26.29 -17.21
N LEU A 141 -1.39 -25.57 -16.87
CA LEU A 141 -2.72 -25.78 -17.41
C LEU A 141 -3.18 -24.53 -18.15
N GLU A 142 -3.37 -24.64 -19.45
CA GLU A 142 -3.90 -23.57 -20.28
C GLU A 142 -5.42 -23.68 -20.39
N VAL A 143 -6.12 -22.63 -19.96
CA VAL A 143 -7.56 -22.49 -20.10
C VAL A 143 -7.85 -21.31 -21.03
N ALA A 144 -8.78 -21.48 -21.96
CA ALA A 144 -9.23 -20.40 -22.81
C ALA A 144 -10.76 -20.31 -22.81
N LEU A 145 -11.28 -19.10 -22.64
CA LEU A 145 -12.71 -18.79 -22.68
C LEU A 145 -13.03 -18.17 -24.04
N LEU A 146 -13.90 -18.83 -24.80
CA LEU A 146 -14.38 -18.31 -26.09
C LEU A 146 -15.71 -17.60 -25.89
N LEU A 147 -15.76 -16.32 -26.24
CA LEU A 147 -16.95 -15.48 -26.12
C LEU A 147 -17.83 -15.60 -27.38
N SER A 148 -19.08 -15.15 -27.27
CA SER A 148 -20.08 -15.22 -28.36
C SER A 148 -19.73 -14.43 -29.61
N ASP A 149 -18.88 -13.40 -29.48
CA ASP A 149 -18.36 -12.61 -30.60
C ASP A 149 -17.12 -13.25 -31.28
N GLY A 150 -16.65 -14.39 -30.76
CA GLY A 150 -15.48 -15.12 -31.25
C GLY A 150 -14.15 -14.67 -30.67
N SER A 151 -14.13 -13.70 -29.75
CA SER A 151 -12.93 -13.35 -29.00
C SER A 151 -12.57 -14.44 -27.98
N THR A 152 -11.28 -14.59 -27.70
CA THR A 152 -10.76 -15.62 -26.80
C THR A 152 -9.93 -15.00 -25.69
N VAL A 153 -10.28 -15.33 -24.44
CA VAL A 153 -9.53 -14.94 -23.25
C VAL A 153 -8.69 -16.12 -22.80
N HIS A 154 -7.38 -16.00 -22.92
CA HIS A 154 -6.42 -17.03 -22.50
C HIS A 154 -5.99 -16.81 -21.06
N HIS A 155 -5.87 -17.89 -20.30
CA HIS A 155 -5.39 -17.89 -18.93
C HIS A 155 -4.54 -19.14 -18.67
N THR A 156 -3.32 -18.93 -18.20
CA THR A 156 -2.41 -20.02 -17.84
C THR A 156 -2.36 -20.17 -16.33
N ILE A 157 -2.69 -21.36 -15.84
CA ILE A 157 -2.52 -21.76 -14.45
C ILE A 157 -1.17 -22.46 -14.37
N VAL A 158 -0.16 -21.72 -13.91
CA VAL A 158 1.23 -22.20 -13.83
C VAL A 158 1.38 -23.16 -12.66
N ALA A 159 1.85 -24.37 -12.94
CA ALA A 159 2.18 -25.42 -11.97
C ALA A 159 1.16 -25.54 -10.82
N PRO A 160 -0.13 -25.81 -11.10
CA PRO A 160 -1.18 -25.90 -10.09
C PRO A 160 -0.81 -26.90 -9.00
N SER A 161 -1.14 -26.58 -7.76
CA SER A 161 -0.93 -27.46 -6.61
C SER A 161 -2.11 -27.36 -5.66
N GLU A 162 -2.32 -28.40 -4.85
CA GLU A 162 -3.28 -28.33 -3.76
C GLU A 162 -2.88 -27.21 -2.80
N SER A 163 -3.77 -26.23 -2.61
CA SER A 163 -3.57 -25.25 -1.56
C SER A 163 -3.70 -25.98 -0.22
N PRO A 164 -2.70 -25.91 0.68
CA PRO A 164 -2.91 -26.32 2.06
C PRO A 164 -4.02 -25.40 2.58
N GLY A 165 -5.22 -25.93 2.82
CA GLY A 165 -6.33 -25.12 3.31
C GLY A 165 -6.00 -24.45 4.65
N LEU A 166 -6.98 -23.76 5.22
CA LEU A 166 -6.90 -23.16 6.55
C LEU A 166 -6.59 -24.22 7.62
N THR A 167 -5.30 -24.40 7.91
CA THR A 167 -4.82 -25.33 8.94
C THR A 167 -4.09 -24.55 10.02
N THR A 168 -4.22 -25.02 11.26
CA THR A 168 -3.45 -24.48 12.39
C THR A 168 -1.94 -24.56 12.12
N ASP A 169 -1.50 -25.60 11.39
CA ASP A 169 -0.10 -25.80 11.02
C ASP A 169 0.40 -24.72 10.05
N LEU A 170 -0.40 -24.35 9.05
CA LEU A 170 -0.07 -23.24 8.14
C LEU A 170 0.02 -21.92 8.91
N LEU A 171 -0.97 -21.61 9.76
CA LEU A 171 -0.96 -20.38 10.56
C LEU A 171 0.24 -20.31 11.50
N LEU A 172 0.59 -21.42 12.14
CA LEU A 172 1.77 -21.52 13.01
C LEU A 172 3.06 -21.38 12.20
N THR A 173 3.14 -22.01 11.02
CA THR A 173 4.28 -21.90 10.13
C THR A 173 4.48 -20.45 9.69
N MET A 174 3.43 -19.76 9.26
CA MET A 174 3.50 -18.34 8.90
C MET A 174 3.88 -17.45 10.10
N ALA A 175 3.43 -17.79 11.31
CA ALA A 175 3.84 -17.07 12.52
C ALA A 175 5.33 -17.26 12.84
N VAL A 176 5.85 -18.48 12.72
CA VAL A 176 7.27 -18.78 12.92
C VAL A 176 8.11 -18.10 11.84
N VAL A 177 7.74 -18.23 10.58
CA VAL A 177 8.42 -17.57 9.46
C VAL A 177 8.42 -16.05 9.67
N GLY A 178 7.27 -15.44 9.96
CA GLY A 178 7.18 -14.00 10.21
C GLY A 178 7.97 -13.54 11.44
N LEU A 179 8.14 -14.39 12.46
CA LEU A 179 9.03 -14.11 13.60
C LEU A 179 10.50 -14.06 13.15
N PHE A 180 10.95 -15.01 12.32
CA PHE A 180 12.32 -15.09 11.80
C PHE A 180 12.63 -14.07 10.70
N VAL A 181 11.62 -13.60 9.96
CA VAL A 181 11.76 -12.61 8.89
C VAL A 181 11.61 -11.19 9.40
N GLY A 182 10.63 -10.91 10.25
CA GLY A 182 10.32 -9.56 10.71
C GLY A 182 10.85 -9.25 12.11
N VAL A 183 10.25 -9.88 13.13
CA VAL A 183 10.48 -9.48 14.54
C VAL A 183 11.93 -9.65 14.98
N ILE A 184 12.51 -10.84 14.75
CA ILE A 184 13.87 -11.15 15.19
C ILE A 184 14.89 -10.27 14.44
N PRO A 185 14.86 -10.17 13.09
CA PRO A 185 15.82 -9.34 12.36
C PRO A 185 15.76 -7.86 12.74
N VAL A 186 14.57 -7.27 12.82
CA VAL A 186 14.43 -5.87 13.26
C VAL A 186 15.00 -5.72 14.68
N ALA A 187 14.68 -6.64 15.59
CA ALA A 187 15.22 -6.62 16.95
C ALA A 187 16.75 -6.74 16.99
N LEU A 188 17.34 -7.62 16.16
CA LEU A 188 18.79 -7.73 16.00
C LEU A 188 19.39 -6.42 15.49
N GLY A 189 18.78 -5.79 14.49
CA GLY A 189 19.19 -4.47 14.01
C GLY A 189 19.13 -3.39 15.08
N MET A 190 18.10 -3.41 15.94
CA MET A 190 17.98 -2.49 17.07
C MET A 190 19.08 -2.67 18.13
N LEU A 191 19.75 -3.82 18.19
CA LEU A 191 20.90 -4.03 19.11
C LEU A 191 22.10 -3.12 18.78
N TRP A 192 22.12 -2.47 17.61
CA TRP A 192 23.08 -1.40 17.32
C TRP A 192 22.86 -0.14 18.15
N PHE A 193 21.76 -0.02 18.89
CA PHE A 193 21.44 1.18 19.66
C PHE A 193 22.58 1.71 20.55
N PRO A 194 23.25 0.91 21.41
CA PRO A 194 24.34 1.43 22.25
C PRO A 194 25.52 1.94 21.42
N PHE A 195 25.79 1.30 20.28
CA PHE A 195 26.82 1.74 19.36
C PHE A 195 26.45 3.07 18.69
N LEU A 196 25.20 3.23 18.25
CA LEU A 196 24.70 4.50 17.70
C LEU A 196 24.82 5.66 18.70
N GLN A 197 24.61 5.41 20.00
CA GLN A 197 24.79 6.41 21.05
C GLN A 197 26.23 6.92 21.16
N SER A 198 27.22 6.08 20.83
CA SER A 198 28.65 6.45 20.92
C SER A 198 29.17 7.23 19.70
N MET A 199 28.41 7.28 18.61
CA MET A 199 28.87 7.89 17.36
C MET A 199 28.84 9.41 17.42
N SER A 200 29.71 10.06 16.64
CA SER A 200 29.54 11.48 16.28
C SER A 200 28.32 11.67 15.37
N ASP A 201 27.70 12.84 15.40
CA ASP A 201 26.51 13.15 14.58
C ASP A 201 26.74 12.95 13.08
N ARG A 202 27.95 13.22 12.57
CA ARG A 202 28.31 12.93 11.18
C ARG A 202 28.12 11.46 10.78
N TRP A 203 28.43 10.53 11.68
CA TRP A 203 28.36 9.08 11.41
C TRP A 203 26.95 8.55 11.66
N LEU A 204 26.24 9.12 12.65
CA LEU A 204 24.82 8.84 12.83
C LEU A 204 24.03 9.26 11.57
N HIS A 205 24.28 10.46 11.02
CA HIS A 205 23.67 10.90 9.77
C HIS A 205 24.05 10.01 8.58
N ALA A 206 25.30 9.55 8.51
CA ALA A 206 25.75 8.65 7.45
C ALA A 206 25.01 7.30 7.48
N ILE A 207 24.78 6.74 8.67
CA ILE A 207 23.99 5.50 8.84
C ILE A 207 22.52 5.74 8.50
N LEU A 208 21.95 6.86 8.95
CA LEU A 208 20.57 7.21 8.58
C LEU A 208 20.40 7.36 7.06
N ALA A 209 21.38 7.96 6.39
CA ALA A 209 21.38 8.08 4.94
C ALA A 209 21.58 6.72 4.25
N PHE A 210 22.41 5.84 4.80
CA PHE A 210 22.55 4.46 4.34
C PHE A 210 21.23 3.68 4.42
N SER A 211 20.57 3.68 5.59
CA SER A 211 19.26 3.05 5.77
C SER A 211 18.20 3.67 4.85
N ALA A 212 18.20 4.99 4.66
CA ALA A 212 17.32 5.64 3.69
C ALA A 212 17.59 5.19 2.25
N GLY A 213 18.85 4.86 1.92
CA GLY A 213 19.23 4.30 0.62
C GLY A 213 18.66 2.90 0.41
N ILE A 214 18.78 2.01 1.41
CA ILE A 214 18.17 0.68 1.37
C ILE A 214 16.65 0.79 1.18
N LEU A 215 15.99 1.58 2.03
CA LEU A 215 14.55 1.82 1.97
C LEU A 215 14.12 2.41 0.62
N ALA A 216 14.93 3.29 0.02
CA ALA A 216 14.63 3.85 -1.30
C ALA A 216 14.68 2.79 -2.42
N PHE A 217 15.61 1.84 -2.35
CA PHE A 217 15.62 0.71 -3.29
C PHE A 217 14.36 -0.14 -3.12
N LEU A 218 14.04 -0.52 -1.87
CA LEU A 218 12.85 -1.34 -1.57
C LEU A 218 11.55 -0.67 -2.02
N ALA A 219 11.44 0.65 -1.85
CA ALA A 219 10.28 1.39 -2.33
C ALA A 219 10.15 1.42 -3.86
N ILE A 220 11.27 1.40 -4.59
CA ILE A 220 11.27 1.32 -6.06
C ILE A 220 10.86 -0.09 -6.50
N ASP A 221 11.49 -1.09 -5.92
CA ASP A 221 11.28 -2.50 -6.25
C ASP A 221 9.84 -2.94 -5.97
N ALA A 222 9.37 -2.77 -4.72
CA ALA A 222 7.98 -3.02 -4.36
C ALA A 222 6.98 -2.13 -5.12
N GLY A 223 7.43 -0.96 -5.58
CA GLY A 223 6.65 -0.08 -6.45
C GLY A 223 6.40 -0.72 -7.82
N PHE A 224 7.43 -1.28 -8.44
CA PHE A 224 7.29 -2.01 -9.71
C PHE A 224 6.38 -3.23 -9.55
N GLU A 225 6.58 -4.03 -8.50
CA GLU A 225 5.74 -5.19 -8.24
C GLU A 225 4.28 -4.81 -7.96
N ALA A 226 4.03 -3.70 -7.25
CA ALA A 226 2.68 -3.19 -7.03
C ALA A 226 1.99 -2.82 -8.35
N PHE A 227 2.70 -2.17 -9.28
CA PHE A 227 2.14 -1.82 -10.59
C PHE A 227 1.92 -3.05 -11.48
N GLU A 228 2.82 -4.03 -11.46
CA GLU A 228 2.67 -5.30 -12.18
C GLU A 228 1.45 -6.09 -11.69
N LEU A 229 1.25 -6.19 -10.38
CA LEU A 229 0.00 -6.75 -9.83
C LEU A 229 -1.21 -5.88 -10.14
N GLY A 230 -1.03 -4.57 -10.23
CA GLY A 230 -2.04 -3.60 -10.66
C GLY A 230 -2.58 -3.89 -12.07
N GLU A 231 -1.75 -4.41 -12.98
CA GLU A 231 -2.17 -4.79 -14.33
C GLU A 231 -3.06 -6.05 -14.35
N GLN A 232 -3.00 -6.85 -13.29
CA GLN A 232 -3.83 -8.05 -13.11
C GLN A 232 -5.13 -7.76 -12.34
N VAL A 233 -5.33 -6.52 -11.87
CA VAL A 233 -6.58 -6.10 -11.22
C VAL A 233 -7.68 -5.96 -12.28
N PRO A 234 -8.92 -6.39 -12.01
CA PRO A 234 -10.02 -6.22 -12.96
C PRO A 234 -10.14 -4.75 -13.39
N GLY A 235 -10.24 -4.49 -14.69
CA GLY A 235 -10.26 -3.15 -15.27
C GLY A 235 -11.29 -2.21 -14.62
N ALA A 236 -12.40 -2.76 -14.12
CA ALA A 236 -13.42 -2.02 -13.37
C ALA A 236 -12.90 -1.26 -12.13
N PHE A 237 -11.77 -1.69 -11.55
CA PHE A 237 -11.16 -1.08 -10.36
C PHE A 237 -9.95 -0.18 -10.66
N GLU A 238 -9.58 0.00 -11.93
CA GLU A 238 -8.43 0.80 -12.37
C GLU A 238 -7.16 0.51 -11.55
N GLY A 239 -6.58 -0.69 -11.68
CA GLY A 239 -5.48 -1.16 -10.82
C GLY A 239 -4.30 -0.20 -10.68
N THR A 240 -3.87 0.47 -11.76
CA THR A 240 -2.83 1.51 -11.70
C THR A 240 -3.23 2.68 -10.80
N ALA A 241 -4.48 3.13 -10.86
CA ALA A 241 -5.00 4.19 -10.02
C ALA A 241 -5.14 3.72 -8.55
N LEU A 242 -5.52 2.46 -8.33
CA LEU A 242 -5.54 1.84 -7.01
C LEU A 242 -4.15 1.84 -6.35
N VAL A 243 -3.11 1.46 -7.11
CA VAL A 243 -1.71 1.49 -6.64
C VAL A 243 -1.29 2.92 -6.31
N ALA A 244 -1.53 3.88 -7.21
CA ALA A 244 -1.22 5.29 -6.97
C ALA A 244 -1.94 5.83 -5.73
N LEU A 245 -3.22 5.48 -5.55
CA LEU A 245 -4.02 5.84 -4.39
C LEU A 245 -3.47 5.21 -3.10
N GLY A 246 -3.05 3.95 -3.14
CA GLY A 246 -2.43 3.26 -2.00
C GLY A 246 -1.13 3.94 -1.56
N ILE A 247 -0.23 4.22 -2.50
CA ILE A 247 1.06 4.89 -2.23
C ILE A 247 0.83 6.28 -1.64
N ILE A 248 0.04 7.12 -2.33
CA ILE A 248 -0.20 8.50 -1.90
C ILE A 248 -1.01 8.52 -0.60
N GLY A 249 -2.02 7.67 -0.49
CA GLY A 249 -2.88 7.54 0.68
C GLY A 249 -2.11 7.16 1.93
N ALA A 250 -1.26 6.14 1.87
CA ALA A 250 -0.41 5.73 2.99
C ALA A 250 0.61 6.81 3.38
N LEU A 251 1.27 7.41 2.38
CA LEU A 251 2.22 8.51 2.62
C LEU A 251 1.52 9.67 3.35
N LEU A 252 0.36 10.12 2.86
CA LEU A 252 -0.41 11.21 3.45
C LEU A 252 -0.97 10.86 4.82
N ALA A 253 -1.42 9.62 5.04
CA ALA A 253 -1.92 9.16 6.33
C ALA A 253 -0.81 9.26 7.40
N VAL A 254 0.36 8.67 7.15
CA VAL A 254 1.47 8.73 8.11
C VAL A 254 2.03 10.16 8.24
N GLN A 255 2.07 10.93 7.14
CA GLN A 255 2.46 12.34 7.17
C GLN A 255 1.49 13.19 7.99
N SER A 256 0.19 12.89 7.99
CA SER A 256 -0.81 13.57 8.82
C SER A 256 -0.56 13.36 10.30
N VAL A 257 -0.19 12.13 10.70
CA VAL A 257 0.21 11.83 12.09
C VAL A 257 1.49 12.59 12.47
N SER A 258 2.48 12.66 11.57
CA SER A 258 3.71 13.45 11.80
C SER A 258 3.44 14.96 11.90
N ALA A 259 2.51 15.50 11.10
CA ALA A 259 2.13 16.91 11.14
C ALA A 259 1.40 17.25 12.44
N TRP A 260 0.44 16.42 12.84
CA TRP A 260 -0.28 16.53 14.11
C TRP A 260 0.65 16.48 15.33
N ARG A 261 1.66 15.62 15.30
CA ARG A 261 2.74 15.60 16.31
C ARG A 261 3.47 16.94 16.37
N LYS A 262 3.85 17.50 15.23
CA LYS A 262 4.59 18.78 15.19
C LYS A 262 3.77 19.91 15.81
N GLU A 263 2.47 19.99 15.50
CA GLU A 263 1.57 20.97 16.11
C GLU A 263 1.53 20.84 17.64
N ARG A 264 1.45 19.61 18.18
CA ARG A 264 1.54 19.37 19.63
C ARG A 264 2.89 19.75 20.22
N ALA A 265 3.97 19.45 19.52
CA ALA A 265 5.32 19.82 19.96
C ALA A 265 5.49 21.34 20.03
N ASP A 266 4.96 22.07 19.04
CA ASP A 266 4.96 23.54 18.97
C ASP A 266 4.05 24.15 20.05
N ALA A 267 2.96 23.46 20.42
CA ALA A 267 2.10 23.81 21.55
C ALA A 267 2.71 23.48 22.94
N GLY A 268 3.93 22.93 22.99
CA GLY A 268 4.66 22.67 24.22
C GLY A 268 4.45 21.29 24.85
N ASP A 269 3.84 20.32 24.14
CA ASP A 269 3.73 18.94 24.63
C ASP A 269 5.11 18.24 24.61
N SER A 270 5.68 18.01 25.79
CA SER A 270 6.98 17.36 25.95
C SER A 270 7.03 15.93 25.41
N ARG A 271 5.89 15.22 25.34
CA ARG A 271 5.83 13.87 24.75
C ARG A 271 5.97 13.93 23.23
N ALA A 272 5.38 14.95 22.60
CA ALA A 272 5.46 15.13 21.15
C ALA A 272 6.85 15.58 20.67
N GLN A 273 7.65 16.16 21.57
CA GLN A 273 9.05 16.52 21.33
C GLN A 273 10.01 15.34 21.46
N SER A 274 9.56 14.22 22.05
CA SER A 274 10.41 13.05 22.32
C SER A 274 10.81 12.31 21.04
N GLY A 275 12.08 11.90 20.99
CA GLY A 275 12.61 11.00 19.97
C GLY A 275 11.87 9.68 19.93
N LEU A 276 11.36 9.20 21.06
CA LEU A 276 10.58 7.98 21.16
C LEU A 276 9.31 8.03 20.30
N TRP A 277 8.65 9.19 20.20
CA TRP A 277 7.51 9.35 19.30
C TRP A 277 7.91 9.10 17.85
N VAL A 278 9.03 9.71 17.43
CA VAL A 278 9.56 9.54 16.07
C VAL A 278 9.92 8.08 15.83
N ALA A 279 10.52 7.39 16.81
CA ALA A 279 10.82 5.96 16.72
C ALA A 279 9.56 5.11 16.50
N TYR A 280 8.46 5.40 17.20
CA TYR A 280 7.18 4.71 16.98
C TYR A 280 6.57 4.99 15.60
N LEU A 281 6.71 6.21 15.07
CA LEU A 281 6.28 6.51 13.70
C LEU A 281 7.11 5.77 12.66
N VAL A 282 8.42 5.71 12.86
CA VAL A 282 9.32 4.94 11.98
C VAL A 282 9.00 3.44 12.05
N ALA A 283 8.82 2.90 13.26
CA ALA A 283 8.42 1.50 13.45
C ALA A 283 7.05 1.19 12.85
N LEU A 284 6.09 2.11 12.91
CA LEU A 284 4.80 1.93 12.23
C LEU A 284 4.96 1.91 10.70
N GLY A 285 5.75 2.82 10.15
CA GLY A 285 5.99 2.88 8.70
C GLY A 285 6.69 1.63 8.18
N ILE A 286 7.72 1.17 8.89
CA ILE A 286 8.38 -0.12 8.64
C ILE A 286 7.37 -1.26 8.78
N GLY A 287 6.59 -1.30 9.87
CA GLY A 287 5.56 -2.33 10.06
C GLY A 287 4.54 -2.42 8.92
N LEU A 288 4.13 -1.30 8.33
CA LEU A 288 3.25 -1.32 7.17
C LEU A 288 3.92 -1.88 5.90
N HIS A 289 5.23 -1.72 5.74
CA HIS A 289 6.00 -2.36 4.68
C HIS A 289 6.15 -3.85 4.92
N ASN A 290 6.54 -4.25 6.12
CA ASN A 290 6.67 -5.63 6.54
C ASN A 290 5.35 -6.41 6.44
N LEU A 291 4.20 -5.73 6.55
CA LEU A 291 2.90 -6.34 6.24
C LEU A 291 2.83 -6.83 4.78
N ALA A 292 3.35 -6.04 3.83
CA ALA A 292 3.39 -6.40 2.42
C ALA A 292 4.38 -7.55 2.14
N GLU A 293 5.55 -7.56 2.79
CA GLU A 293 6.48 -8.71 2.76
C GLU A 293 5.81 -10.00 3.20
N GLY A 294 5.08 -9.92 4.32
CA GLY A 294 4.31 -11.05 4.83
C GLY A 294 3.31 -11.54 3.80
N LEU A 295 2.60 -10.63 3.12
CA LEU A 295 1.63 -10.96 2.08
C LEU A 295 2.29 -11.72 0.93
N ALA A 296 3.47 -11.30 0.48
CA ALA A 296 4.24 -11.94 -0.59
C ALA A 296 4.74 -13.34 -0.19
N ILE A 297 5.19 -13.51 1.05
CA ILE A 297 5.55 -14.83 1.60
C ILE A 297 4.30 -15.73 1.62
N GLY A 298 3.21 -15.26 2.24
CA GLY A 298 1.98 -16.02 2.39
C GLY A 298 1.40 -16.46 1.05
N SER A 299 1.38 -15.56 0.05
CA SER A 299 0.88 -15.87 -1.29
C SER A 299 1.77 -16.87 -2.01
N SER A 300 3.10 -16.77 -1.88
CA SER A 300 4.04 -17.75 -2.44
C SER A 300 3.81 -19.15 -1.88
N PHE A 301 3.54 -19.27 -0.57
CA PHE A 301 3.19 -20.54 0.06
C PHE A 301 1.83 -21.07 -0.41
N ALA A 302 0.81 -20.21 -0.50
CA ALA A 302 -0.52 -20.60 -1.00
C ALA A 302 -0.50 -21.07 -2.46
N LEU A 303 0.38 -20.49 -3.27
CA LEU A 303 0.57 -20.85 -4.68
C LEU A 303 1.54 -22.03 -4.88
N GLY A 304 1.98 -22.70 -3.80
CA GLY A 304 2.90 -23.85 -3.88
C GLY A 304 4.32 -23.49 -4.32
N ARG A 305 4.67 -22.21 -4.40
CA ARG A 305 5.98 -21.71 -4.85
C ARG A 305 6.96 -21.64 -3.68
N VAL A 306 7.24 -22.79 -3.07
CA VAL A 306 8.06 -22.90 -1.85
C VAL A 306 9.49 -22.38 -2.05
N SER A 307 10.09 -22.62 -3.22
CA SER A 307 11.42 -22.11 -3.55
C SER A 307 11.43 -20.57 -3.55
N LEU A 308 10.47 -19.95 -4.26
CA LEU A 308 10.28 -18.49 -4.26
C LEU A 308 10.09 -17.96 -2.84
N GLY A 309 9.21 -18.58 -2.06
CA GLY A 309 8.99 -18.22 -0.65
C GLY A 309 10.27 -18.29 0.19
N ALA A 310 11.12 -19.30 0.00
CA ALA A 310 12.38 -19.42 0.72
C ALA A 310 13.40 -18.33 0.33
N PHE A 311 13.48 -17.95 -0.94
CA PHE A 311 14.31 -16.84 -1.40
C PHE A 311 13.86 -15.50 -0.82
N LEU A 312 12.55 -15.22 -0.87
CA LEU A 312 11.95 -14.03 -0.26
C LEU A 312 12.27 -13.93 1.24
N VAL A 313 12.12 -15.05 1.98
CA VAL A 313 12.43 -15.13 3.41
C VAL A 313 13.86 -14.68 3.72
N ILE A 314 14.85 -15.13 2.94
CA ILE A 314 16.26 -14.78 3.17
C ILE A 314 16.50 -13.29 2.83
N GLY A 315 16.02 -12.83 1.68
CA GLY A 315 16.16 -11.44 1.26
C GLY A 315 15.56 -10.45 2.27
N PHE A 316 14.32 -10.73 2.70
CA PHE A 316 13.61 -9.90 3.67
C PHE A 316 14.26 -9.94 5.06
N MET A 317 14.68 -11.13 5.51
CA MET A 317 15.42 -11.26 6.76
C MET A 317 16.68 -10.38 6.77
N LEU A 318 17.45 -10.36 5.67
CA LEU A 318 18.67 -9.56 5.58
C LEU A 318 18.40 -8.06 5.62
N HIS A 319 17.43 -7.56 4.86
CA HIS A 319 17.13 -6.11 4.89
C HIS A 319 16.48 -5.69 6.21
N ASN A 320 15.68 -6.55 6.86
CA ASN A 320 15.00 -6.20 8.12
C ASN A 320 16.01 -5.99 9.27
N VAL A 321 17.18 -6.64 9.22
CA VAL A 321 18.30 -6.31 10.13
C VAL A 321 18.78 -4.87 9.92
N THR A 322 18.84 -4.39 8.68
CA THR A 322 19.34 -3.05 8.35
C THR A 322 18.36 -1.92 8.68
N GLU A 323 17.09 -2.25 8.91
CA GLU A 323 16.05 -1.30 9.30
C GLU A 323 16.01 -1.02 10.80
N GLY A 324 16.42 -1.99 11.63
CA GLY A 324 16.49 -1.83 13.09
C GLY A 324 17.23 -0.56 13.55
N PRO A 325 18.42 -0.22 13.00
CA PRO A 325 19.08 1.05 13.27
C PRO A 325 18.23 2.29 12.97
N ALA A 326 17.43 2.29 11.91
CA ALA A 326 16.53 3.40 11.56
C ALA A 326 15.42 3.58 12.60
N VAL A 327 14.90 2.48 13.17
CA VAL A 327 13.88 2.50 14.24
C VAL A 327 14.41 3.16 15.51
N VAL A 328 15.63 2.84 15.93
CA VAL A 328 16.20 3.32 17.21
C VAL A 328 17.04 4.59 17.08
N ALA A 329 17.43 5.01 15.88
CA ALA A 329 18.18 6.24 15.67
C ALA A 329 17.51 7.50 16.25
N PRO A 330 16.17 7.69 16.20
CA PRO A 330 15.53 8.87 16.78
C PRO A 330 15.71 9.01 18.30
N ILE A 331 15.95 7.91 19.02
CA ILE A 331 16.19 7.88 20.47
C ILE A 331 17.68 7.78 20.83
N ALA A 332 18.58 7.72 19.84
CA ALA A 332 20.02 7.56 20.06
C ALA A 332 20.70 8.80 20.68
N ARG A 333 20.00 9.93 20.79
CA ARG A 333 20.50 11.16 21.41
C ARG A 333 19.52 11.62 22.49
N GLY A 334 19.99 11.69 23.72
CA GLY A 334 19.27 12.37 24.80
C GLY A 334 18.18 11.57 25.49
N GLU A 335 17.87 10.35 25.05
CA GLU A 335 16.85 9.50 25.69
C GLU A 335 17.40 8.12 26.08
N ARG A 336 16.88 7.58 27.19
CA ARG A 336 17.14 6.21 27.65
C ARG A 336 15.79 5.55 27.98
N PRO A 337 14.99 5.20 26.97
CA PRO A 337 13.70 4.60 27.20
C PRO A 337 13.84 3.23 27.88
N HIS A 338 12.81 2.85 28.63
CA HIS A 338 12.72 1.53 29.25
C HIS A 338 12.79 0.42 28.18
N ILE A 339 13.37 -0.74 28.52
CA ILE A 339 13.57 -1.85 27.56
C ILE A 339 12.27 -2.34 26.91
N ALA A 340 11.14 -2.18 27.61
CA ALA A 340 9.81 -2.46 27.07
C ALA A 340 9.49 -1.69 25.79
N HIS A 341 10.03 -0.47 25.61
CA HIS A 341 9.85 0.27 24.37
C HIS A 341 10.60 -0.36 23.20
N PHE A 342 11.80 -0.93 23.42
CA PHE A 342 12.51 -1.65 22.37
C PHE A 342 11.73 -2.88 21.92
N LEU A 343 11.15 -3.63 22.87
CA LEU A 343 10.27 -4.76 22.55
C LEU A 343 9.04 -4.29 21.76
N ALA A 344 8.38 -3.22 22.20
CA ALA A 344 7.21 -2.68 21.53
C ALA A 344 7.54 -2.16 20.11
N LEU A 345 8.68 -1.50 19.92
CA LEU A 345 9.14 -1.04 18.62
C LEU A 345 9.44 -2.21 17.67
N GLY A 346 10.14 -3.24 18.16
CA GLY A 346 10.43 -4.44 17.37
C GLY A 346 9.19 -5.23 17.00
N VAL A 347 8.21 -5.33 17.91
CA VAL A 347 6.91 -5.94 17.61
C VAL A 347 6.13 -5.09 16.62
N LEU A 348 6.08 -3.77 16.79
CA LEU A 348 5.34 -2.89 15.88
C LEU A 348 5.91 -2.91 14.46
N ALA A 349 7.24 -2.94 14.33
CA ALA A 349 7.93 -2.99 13.05
C ALA A 349 7.91 -4.39 12.41
N GLY A 350 8.14 -5.46 13.18
CA GLY A 350 8.34 -6.80 12.62
C GLY A 350 7.13 -7.73 12.66
N ALA A 351 6.23 -7.62 13.65
CA ALA A 351 5.08 -8.53 13.76
C ALA A 351 4.06 -8.41 12.62
N PRO A 352 3.90 -7.26 11.93
CA PRO A 352 3.04 -7.19 10.76
C PRO A 352 3.38 -8.19 9.64
N VAL A 353 4.64 -8.67 9.52
CA VAL A 353 4.98 -9.78 8.59
C VAL A 353 4.11 -11.01 8.85
N ILE A 354 3.82 -11.32 10.11
CA ILE A 354 2.99 -12.48 10.48
C ILE A 354 1.55 -12.28 9.99
N VAL A 355 1.00 -11.09 10.22
CA VAL A 355 -0.35 -10.74 9.78
C VAL A 355 -0.44 -10.78 8.25
N GLY A 356 0.59 -10.26 7.58
CA GLY A 356 0.73 -10.34 6.12
C GLY A 356 0.79 -11.77 5.64
N GLY A 357 1.59 -12.61 6.29
CA GLY A 357 1.72 -14.05 6.00
C GLY A 357 0.39 -14.76 6.04
N TRP A 358 -0.40 -14.50 7.09
CA TRP A 358 -1.76 -15.03 7.17
C TRP A 358 -2.65 -14.49 6.05
N LEU A 359 -2.72 -13.17 5.86
CA LEU A 359 -3.57 -12.59 4.80
C LEU A 359 -3.19 -13.11 3.41
N GLY A 360 -1.90 -13.24 3.13
CA GLY A 360 -1.36 -13.73 1.86
C GLY A 360 -1.65 -15.22 1.66
N SER A 361 -1.60 -16.01 2.74
CA SER A 361 -1.92 -17.42 2.66
C SER A 361 -3.42 -17.72 2.53
N LEU A 362 -4.28 -16.77 2.90
CA LEU A 362 -5.73 -16.99 3.06
C LEU A 362 -6.61 -16.32 2.01
N ALA A 363 -6.18 -15.17 1.50
CA ALA A 363 -7.05 -14.28 0.73
C ALA A 363 -6.28 -13.53 -0.36
N PHE A 364 -5.22 -14.12 -0.91
CA PHE A 364 -4.47 -13.46 -1.96
C PHE A 364 -5.33 -13.25 -3.21
N SER A 365 -5.37 -12.00 -3.66
CA SER A 365 -5.86 -11.59 -4.98
C SER A 365 -4.93 -10.51 -5.50
N PRO A 366 -4.80 -10.33 -6.83
CA PRO A 366 -3.98 -9.25 -7.37
C PRO A 366 -4.37 -7.87 -6.82
N THR A 367 -5.66 -7.62 -6.62
CA THR A 367 -6.18 -6.39 -6.01
C THR A 367 -5.65 -6.16 -4.59
N LEU A 368 -5.68 -7.19 -3.75
CA LEU A 368 -5.20 -7.08 -2.37
C LEU A 368 -3.67 -6.97 -2.31
N GLY A 369 -2.98 -7.72 -3.18
CA GLY A 369 -1.53 -7.67 -3.37
C GLY A 369 -1.05 -6.28 -3.75
N ALA A 370 -1.57 -5.76 -4.86
CA ALA A 370 -1.24 -4.43 -5.38
C ALA A 370 -1.51 -3.33 -4.33
N PHE A 371 -2.67 -3.39 -3.65
CA PHE A 371 -3.02 -2.38 -2.64
C PHE A 371 -2.09 -2.39 -1.42
N PHE A 372 -1.77 -3.56 -0.85
CA PHE A 372 -0.91 -3.61 0.33
C PHE A 372 0.56 -3.31 0.01
N LEU A 373 1.08 -3.74 -1.14
CA LEU A 373 2.40 -3.33 -1.60
C LEU A 373 2.46 -1.81 -1.79
N ALA A 374 1.44 -1.22 -2.43
CA ALA A 374 1.32 0.23 -2.58
C ALA A 374 1.31 0.96 -1.22
N VAL A 375 0.58 0.44 -0.23
CA VAL A 375 0.58 0.98 1.14
C VAL A 375 1.98 0.89 1.76
N GLY A 376 2.68 -0.24 1.61
CA GLY A 376 4.05 -0.43 2.08
C GLY A 376 5.02 0.59 1.47
N VAL A 377 4.96 0.78 0.15
CA VAL A 377 5.76 1.79 -0.57
C VAL A 377 5.49 3.20 -0.04
N GLY A 378 4.22 3.58 0.12
CA GLY A 378 3.85 4.88 0.67
C GLY A 378 4.35 5.10 2.10
N ALA A 379 4.32 4.05 2.92
CA ALA A 379 4.84 4.07 4.29
C ALA A 379 6.38 4.24 4.32
N ILE A 380 7.12 3.51 3.49
CA ILE A 380 8.58 3.65 3.36
C ILE A 380 8.97 5.07 2.92
N LEU A 381 8.30 5.61 1.91
CA LEU A 381 8.56 6.97 1.43
C LEU A 381 8.40 8.00 2.56
N GLN A 382 7.43 7.78 3.45
CA GLN A 382 7.24 8.61 4.62
C GLN A 382 8.37 8.42 5.65
N VAL A 383 8.83 7.20 5.90
CA VAL A 383 9.98 6.93 6.79
C VAL A 383 11.22 7.64 6.27
N ILE A 384 11.54 7.51 4.98
CA ILE A 384 12.66 8.21 4.32
C ILE A 384 12.55 9.73 4.54
N TRP A 385 11.34 10.28 4.46
CA TRP A 385 11.10 11.70 4.74
C TRP A 385 11.40 12.09 6.19
N GLU A 386 11.03 11.27 7.18
CA GLU A 386 11.40 11.52 8.59
C GLU A 386 12.91 11.39 8.82
N LEU A 387 13.57 10.38 8.23
CA LEU A 387 15.03 10.22 8.33
C LEU A 387 15.77 11.44 7.76
N ARG A 388 15.35 11.91 6.58
CA ARG A 388 15.82 13.16 5.98
C ARG A 388 15.61 14.36 6.92
N GLY A 389 14.43 14.45 7.53
CA GLY A 389 14.08 15.48 8.49
C GLY A 389 15.03 15.51 9.70
N MET A 390 15.38 14.33 10.24
CA MET A 390 16.32 14.20 11.35
C MET A 390 17.72 14.67 10.97
N ILE A 391 18.25 14.24 9.82
CA ILE A 391 19.57 14.69 9.35
C ILE A 391 19.60 16.20 9.16
N ARG A 392 18.53 16.80 8.61
CA ARG A 392 18.45 18.24 8.36
C ARG A 392 18.40 19.10 9.63
N ARG A 393 17.88 18.56 10.75
CA ARG A 393 17.78 19.32 12.03
C ARG A 393 19.16 19.62 12.64
N SER A 394 20.13 18.71 12.49
CA SER A 394 21.46 18.84 13.10
C SER A 394 22.62 18.74 12.09
N GLY A 395 22.33 18.79 10.79
CA GLY A 395 23.34 18.60 9.74
C GLY A 395 22.84 18.94 8.33
N ARG A 396 23.57 18.45 7.32
CA ARG A 396 23.25 18.65 5.90
C ARG A 396 22.99 17.30 5.22
N VAL A 397 21.78 17.12 4.69
CA VAL A 397 21.40 15.90 3.94
C VAL A 397 22.33 15.68 2.75
N SER A 398 22.67 16.75 2.01
CA SER A 398 23.52 16.71 0.82
C SER A 398 25.02 16.74 1.10
N SER A 399 25.48 16.33 2.30
CA SER A 399 26.91 16.17 2.54
C SER A 399 27.46 15.01 1.71
N ALA A 400 28.73 15.10 1.26
CA ALA A 400 29.34 14.05 0.44
C ALA A 400 29.28 12.67 1.12
N LEU A 401 29.52 12.60 2.43
CA LEU A 401 29.41 11.36 3.20
C LEU A 401 28.00 10.78 3.13
N ASN A 402 26.96 11.59 3.40
CA ASN A 402 25.57 11.12 3.40
C ASN A 402 25.10 10.70 2.00
N LEU A 403 25.53 11.40 0.94
CA LEU A 403 25.21 11.00 -0.43
C LEU A 403 25.89 9.68 -0.79
N VAL A 404 27.16 9.51 -0.45
CA VAL A 404 27.89 8.26 -0.69
C VAL A 404 27.25 7.12 0.09
N THR A 405 26.93 7.31 1.38
CA THR A 405 26.33 6.22 2.16
C THR A 405 24.91 5.88 1.72
N PHE A 406 24.11 6.86 1.27
CA PHE A 406 22.83 6.61 0.62
C PHE A 406 22.98 5.76 -0.65
N LEU A 407 23.93 6.11 -1.53
CA LEU A 407 24.22 5.31 -2.73
C LEU A 407 24.72 3.91 -2.39
N VAL A 408 25.57 3.77 -1.37
CA VAL A 408 26.01 2.47 -0.87
C VAL A 408 24.83 1.64 -0.36
N GLY A 409 23.84 2.26 0.30
CA GLY A 409 22.61 1.61 0.70
C GLY A 409 21.83 1.03 -0.48
N LEU A 410 21.64 1.83 -1.54
CA LEU A 410 21.02 1.37 -2.80
C LEU A 410 21.78 0.18 -3.40
N VAL A 411 23.11 0.28 -3.49
CA VAL A 411 23.96 -0.77 -4.08
C VAL A 411 23.93 -2.04 -3.25
N VAL A 412 23.97 -1.93 -1.91
CA VAL A 412 23.88 -3.09 -1.02
C VAL A 412 22.55 -3.81 -1.22
N MET A 413 21.44 -3.06 -1.31
CA MET A 413 20.14 -3.69 -1.54
C MET A 413 20.04 -4.32 -2.93
N TYR A 414 20.50 -3.63 -3.98
CA TYR A 414 20.58 -4.19 -5.33
C TYR A 414 21.40 -5.48 -5.39
N VAL A 415 22.56 -5.50 -4.73
CA VAL A 415 23.42 -6.70 -4.68
C VAL A 415 22.74 -7.81 -3.89
N THR A 416 22.04 -7.49 -2.80
CA THR A 416 21.29 -8.48 -2.01
C THR A 416 20.17 -9.09 -2.84
N ASP A 417 19.41 -8.26 -3.54
CA ASP A 417 18.35 -8.69 -4.46
C ASP A 417 18.89 -9.59 -5.58
N LEU A 418 20.01 -9.18 -6.22
CA LEU A 418 20.70 -9.99 -7.22
C LEU A 418 21.16 -11.35 -6.65
N PHE A 419 21.69 -11.40 -5.42
CA PHE A 419 22.09 -12.65 -4.78
C PHE A 419 20.92 -13.56 -4.44
N VAL A 420 19.74 -13.00 -4.19
CA VAL A 420 18.52 -13.77 -3.93
C VAL A 420 17.93 -14.30 -5.22
N ALA A 421 18.10 -13.59 -6.34
CA ALA A 421 17.63 -13.99 -7.67
C ALA A 421 18.51 -15.05 -8.36
N LEU A 422 19.77 -15.22 -7.94
CA LEU A 422 20.74 -16.20 -8.46
C LEU A 422 20.70 -17.52 -7.70
#